data_AF-A0A967ATN4-F1
#
_entry.id   AF-A0A967ATN4-F1
#
_cell.length_a   1.000
_cell.length_b   1.000
_cell.length_c   1.000
_cell.angle_alpha   90.00
_cell.angle_beta   90.00
_cell.angle_gamma   90.00
#
_symmetry.space_group_name_H-M   'P 1'
#
loop_
_entity.id
_entity.type
_entity.pdbx_description
1 polymer ?
#
loop_
_entity_poly.entity_id
_entity_poly.type
_entity_poly.pdbx_seq_one_letter_code
_entity_poly.pdbx_strand_id
1 'polypeptide(L)' 'MRNKGLDLQVVYHSHPHDPARPSLTDIKIASDYEEIWPKINLPIPAYLLVSLMTPTPDMRCYWIKSGQVSPTDFVIR' A
#
# COMPACT_ATOMS: atom_id res chain seq x y z
N MET A 1 -4.19 2.24 18.02
CA MET A 1 -3.62 3.36 17.24
C MET A 1 -4.13 4.71 17.75
N ARG A 2 -5.44 4.99 17.69
CA ARG A 2 -6.01 6.31 18.05
C ARG A 2 -5.66 6.82 19.45
N ASN A 3 -5.84 6.01 20.50
CA ASN A 3 -5.51 6.41 21.89
C ASN A 3 -4.01 6.66 22.13
N LYS A 4 -3.15 6.31 21.17
CA LYS A 4 -1.71 6.55 21.19
C LYS A 4 -1.30 7.69 20.25
N GLY A 5 -2.26 8.41 19.66
CA GLY A 5 -1.99 9.46 18.67
C GLY A 5 -1.33 8.93 17.38
N LEU A 6 -1.57 7.66 17.03
CA LEU A 6 -1.02 7.05 15.82
C LEU A 6 -2.06 7.00 14.69
N ASP A 7 -1.60 7.29 13.48
CA ASP A 7 -2.37 7.21 12.25
C ASP A 7 -1.97 6.02 11.39
N LEU A 8 -2.93 5.48 10.63
CA LEU A 8 -2.63 4.51 9.58
C LEU A 8 -1.77 5.19 8.51
N GLN A 9 -0.64 4.60 8.14
CA GLN A 9 0.23 5.15 7.09
C GLN A 9 0.28 4.26 5.86
N VAL A 10 0.25 2.94 6.06
CA VAL A 10 0.53 1.96 5.00
C VAL A 10 -0.41 0.76 5.15
N VAL A 11 -0.91 0.28 4.02
CA VAL A 11 -1.44 -1.09 3.86
C VAL A 11 -0.39 -1.90 3.12
N TYR A 12 -0.12 -3.13 3.57
CA TYR A 12 0.88 -3.97 2.94
C TYR A 12 0.34 -5.36 2.62
N HIS A 13 0.92 -5.97 1.58
CA HIS A 13 0.79 -7.39 1.30
C HIS A 13 2.01 -7.90 0.53
N SER A 14 2.17 -9.22 0.50
CA SER A 14 3.24 -9.89 -0.24
C SER A 14 2.73 -10.46 -1.56
N HIS A 15 3.61 -10.47 -2.55
CA HIS A 15 3.48 -11.23 -3.79
C HIS A 15 4.47 -12.41 -3.74
N PRO A 16 4.01 -13.64 -3.43
CA PRO A 16 4.91 -14.79 -3.28
C PRO A 16 5.67 -15.14 -4.57
N HIS A 17 5.03 -14.94 -5.72
CA HIS A 17 5.53 -15.37 -7.03
C HIS A 17 5.52 -14.27 -8.09
N ASP A 18 5.16 -13.04 -7.71
CA ASP A 18 5.00 -11.90 -8.61
C ASP A 18 5.88 -10.72 -8.17
N PRO A 19 6.23 -9.80 -9.09
CA PRO A 19 7.06 -8.64 -8.76
C PRO A 19 6.33 -7.71 -7.78
N ALA A 20 7.09 -6.83 -7.12
CA ALA A 20 6.57 -5.84 -6.17
C ALA A 20 5.89 -4.67 -6.91
N ARG A 21 4.90 -4.98 -7.75
CA ARG A 21 4.12 -4.03 -8.56
C ARG A 21 2.64 -4.31 -8.33
N PRO A 22 1.79 -3.27 -8.15
CA PRO A 22 0.36 -3.47 -7.98
C PRO A 22 -0.26 -4.19 -9.18
N SER A 23 -1.03 -5.24 -8.90
CA SER A 23 -1.91 -5.90 -9.87
C SER A 23 -3.16 -5.06 -10.15
N LEU A 24 -3.94 -5.43 -11.16
CA LEU A 24 -5.24 -4.79 -11.42
C LEU A 24 -6.20 -4.94 -10.24
N THR A 25 -6.15 -6.06 -9.52
CA THR A 25 -6.97 -6.29 -8.33
C THR A 25 -6.55 -5.38 -7.19
N ASP A 26 -5.25 -5.19 -6.96
CA ASP A 26 -4.74 -4.28 -5.93
C ASP A 26 -5.18 -2.84 -6.21
N ILE A 27 -5.05 -2.39 -7.46
CA ILE A 27 -5.46 -1.04 -7.88
C ILE A 27 -6.97 -0.85 -7.68
N LYS A 28 -7.77 -1.85 -8.07
CA LYS A 28 -9.22 -1.82 -7.89
C LYS A 28 -9.59 -1.72 -6.42
N ILE A 29 -9.08 -2.61 -5.57
CA ILE A 29 -9.37 -2.59 -4.13
C ILE A 29 -8.95 -1.25 -3.51
N ALA A 30 -7.76 -0.77 -3.83
CA ALA A 30 -7.28 0.52 -3.32
C ALA A 30 -8.19 1.69 -3.73
N SER A 31 -8.66 1.69 -4.98
CA SER A 31 -9.55 2.74 -5.50
C SER A 31 -10.95 2.64 -4.90
N ASP A 32 -11.50 1.43 -4.76
CA ASP A 32 -12.82 1.19 -4.15
C ASP A 32 -12.83 1.64 -2.67
N TYR A 33 -11.70 1.52 -1.97
CA TYR A 33 -11.54 1.95 -0.57
C TYR A 33 -11.19 3.43 -0.41
N GLU A 34 -10.81 4.14 -1.47
CA GLU A 34 -10.33 5.53 -1.40
C GLU A 34 -11.35 6.46 -0.73
N GLU A 35 -12.64 6.29 -1.04
CA GLU A 35 -13.72 7.06 -0.40
C GLU A 35 -14.09 6.57 1.01
N ILE A 36 -13.68 5.36 1.38
CA ILE A 36 -14.03 4.75 2.67
C ILE A 36 -13.11 5.28 3.77
N TRP A 37 -11.81 5.45 3.49
CA TRP A 37 -10.83 5.90 4.50
C TRP A 37 -11.27 7.18 5.24
N PRO A 38 -11.67 8.27 4.54
CA PRO A 38 -12.09 9.48 5.22
C PRO A 38 -13.40 9.30 5.99
N LYS A 39 -14.32 8.47 5.50
CA LYS A 39 -15.61 8.18 6.16
C LYS A 39 -15.43 7.49 7.51
N ILE A 40 -14.33 6.75 7.70
CA ILE A 40 -13.96 6.12 8.97
C ILE A 40 -12.86 6.87 9.74
N ASN A 41 -12.66 8.15 9.40
CA ASN A 41 -11.66 9.03 10.01
C ASN A 41 -10.24 8.43 9.98
N LEU A 42 -9.82 7.91 8.82
CA LEU A 42 -8.46 7.46 8.56
C LEU A 42 -7.91 8.18 7.32
N PRO A 43 -6.61 8.48 7.27
CA PRO A 43 -5.98 9.01 6.07
C PRO A 43 -5.92 7.94 4.97
N ILE A 44 -5.77 8.39 3.72
CA ILE A 44 -5.48 7.49 2.60
C ILE A 44 -4.08 6.91 2.81
N PRO A 45 -3.93 5.58 2.90
CA PRO A 45 -2.63 4.95 3.12
C PRO A 45 -1.81 4.86 1.82
N ALA A 46 -0.50 4.73 1.96
CA ALA A 46 0.35 4.19 0.89
C ALA A 46 0.24 2.65 0.85
N TYR A 47 0.60 2.05 -0.28
CA TYR A 47 0.55 0.60 -0.48
C TYR A 47 1.97 0.05 -0.61
N LEU A 48 2.41 -0.74 0.35
CA LEU A 48 3.72 -1.39 0.36
C LEU A 48 3.58 -2.83 -0.15
N LEU A 49 4.26 -3.13 -1.24
CA LEU A 49 4.29 -4.46 -1.83
C LEU A 49 5.64 -5.11 -1.59
N VAL A 50 5.60 -6.36 -1.18
CA VAL A 50 6.79 -7.18 -0.92
C VAL A 50 6.80 -8.36 -1.88
N SER A 51 7.71 -8.38 -2.84
CA SER A 51 7.93 -9.54 -3.70
C SER A 51 8.82 -10.55 -3.00
N LEU A 52 8.42 -11.82 -3.05
CA LEU A 52 9.19 -12.95 -2.54
C LEU A 52 9.64 -13.89 -3.67
N MET A 53 9.66 -13.40 -4.92
CA MET A 53 10.12 -14.18 -6.09
C MET A 53 11.57 -14.67 -5.95
N THR A 54 12.37 -14.00 -5.12
CA THR A 54 13.76 -14.36 -4.85
C THR A 54 14.01 -14.40 -3.35
N PRO A 55 15.09 -15.08 -2.88
CA PRO A 55 15.44 -15.12 -1.46
C PRO A 55 15.65 -13.73 -0.82
N THR A 56 16.00 -12.73 -1.64
CA THR A 56 16.09 -11.33 -1.21
C THR A 56 14.78 -10.63 -1.58
N PRO A 57 13.95 -10.22 -0.60
CA PRO A 57 12.69 -9.55 -0.90
C PRO A 57 12.90 -8.21 -1.63
N ASP A 58 12.16 -7.97 -2.71
CA ASP A 58 12.03 -6.64 -3.32
C ASP A 58 10.84 -5.93 -2.68
N MET A 59 11.07 -4.75 -2.13
CA MET A 59 10.06 -3.96 -1.42
C MET A 59 9.85 -2.64 -2.13
N ARG A 60 8.61 -2.35 -2.53
CA ARG A 60 8.25 -1.10 -3.22
C ARG A 60 6.99 -0.51 -2.65
N CYS A 61 6.95 0.81 -2.53
CA CYS A 61 5.79 1.53 -2.02
C CYS A 61 5.16 2.40 -3.11
N TYR A 62 3.84 2.53 -3.08
CA TYR A 62 3.06 3.22 -4.08
C TYR A 62 1.94 4.07 -3.46
N TRP A 63 1.67 5.22 -4.07
CA TRP A 63 0.38 5.87 -3.96
C TRP A 63 -0.55 5.31 -5.03
N ILE A 64 -1.77 4.96 -4.63
CA ILE A 64 -2.84 4.57 -5.54
C ILE A 64 -4.01 5.52 -5.29
N LYS A 65 -4.32 6.35 -6.28
CA LYS A 65 -5.38 7.38 -6.20
C LYS A 65 -6.12 7.47 -7.52
N SER A 66 -7.45 7.41 -7.49
CA SER A 66 -8.30 7.46 -8.69
C SER A 66 -7.87 6.46 -9.77
N GLY A 67 -7.49 5.25 -9.37
CA GLY A 67 -6.97 4.20 -10.25
C GLY A 67 -5.55 4.44 -10.80
N GLN A 68 -4.89 5.56 -10.47
CA GLN A 68 -3.53 5.85 -10.90
C GLN A 68 -2.51 5.41 -9.86
N VAL A 69 -1.40 4.86 -10.33
CA VAL A 69 -0.30 4.35 -9.50
C VAL A 69 0.92 5.23 -9.66
N SER A 70 1.48 5.72 -8.56
CA SER A 70 2.78 6.41 -8.55
C SER A 70 3.70 5.82 -7.47
N PRO A 71 5.00 5.63 -7.77
CA PRO A 71 5.95 5.15 -6.77
C PRO A 71 6.18 6.18 -5.67
N THR A 72 6.51 5.72 -4.46
CA THR A 72 6.92 6.58 -3.35
C THR A 72 8.01 5.90 -2.53
N ASP A 73 8.90 6.69 -1.95
CA ASP A 73 10.03 6.18 -1.18
C ASP A 73 9.64 5.86 0.27
N PHE A 74 10.36 4.91 0.86
CA PHE A 74 10.31 4.64 2.30
C PHE A 74 11.74 4.38 2.81
N VAL A 75 11.94 4.55 4.11
CA VAL A 75 13.25 4.30 4.74
C VAL A 75 13.10 3.25 5.83
N ILE A 76 14.03 2.30 5.85
CA ILE A 76 14.23 1.38 6.97
C ILE A 76 15.29 2.05 7.86
N ARG A 77 14.96 2.26 9.14
CA ARG A 77 15.83 2.88 10.14
C ARG A 77 16.30 1.86 11.14
#